data_AF-A0A671SAU4-F1
#
_entry.id   AF-A0A671SAU4-F1
#
_cell.length_a   1.000
_cell.length_b   1.000
_cell.length_c   1.000
_cell.angle_alpha   90.00
_cell.angle_beta   90.00
_cell.angle_gamma   90.00
#
_symmetry.space_group_name_H-M   'P 1'
#
loop_
_entity.id
_entity.type
_entity.pdbx_description
1 polymer ?
#
loop_
_entity_poly.entity_id
_entity_poly.type
_entity_poly.pdbx_seq_one_letter_code
_entity_poly.pdbx_strand_id
1 'polypeptide(L)'
;MSSALEEAGEEKVPVNGGWGEWGPWGPCSRTCGGGVEFSQRECTAPVPQNGGSYCVGQRVKYQSCNTQTCPEDHGKSFREEQCEKYNTDRYLDIQGNMKQWIPKYSGVSPRDRCKLVCRAKGSNEFKVFEAKVVDGTTCGPDTTSICVQGQCIKAGCDQVIGSNEKLDKCGICGGDGTNCRKISSSLNKATIGYTDIVTIPAGATNIDIKQRSHRGIAHDGNYLAVKAGDGTYILNGNFSVSMAEQDIPVPGAMLRYSGSSTTLERLLSFHRLREPITIQLLSTAGDTSPPRIKYTFFLPRDVPFSKPGTESRISPHVILPFGGADWVLGEWSECSKSCGAGWSRRSVECRDGEGSLSYLCDADLRPADIRPCGDLPCPMWQMGPWSACSRTCGVGQRHRTVVCMDYTGKVLEHEKCNPDKRPEVVVAECFYQDC
;
A
#
# COMPACT_ATOMS: atom_id res chain seq x y z
N MET A 1 -44.27 24.35 -68.95
CA MET A 1 -43.60 24.87 -67.75
C MET A 1 -44.40 24.49 -66.53
N SER A 2 -43.91 23.56 -65.71
CA SER A 2 -44.12 23.53 -64.26
C SER A 2 -43.02 22.66 -63.67
N SER A 3 -42.28 23.28 -62.76
CA SER A 3 -41.05 22.83 -62.14
C SER A 3 -41.34 21.77 -61.08
N ALA A 4 -40.66 20.62 -61.17
CA ALA A 4 -40.45 19.73 -60.03
C ALA A 4 -39.08 20.12 -59.45
N LEU A 5 -39.08 20.75 -58.28
CA LEU A 5 -37.89 20.98 -57.48
C LEU A 5 -37.45 19.63 -56.91
N GLU A 6 -36.28 19.14 -57.33
CA GLU A 6 -35.50 18.18 -56.54
C GLU A 6 -35.08 18.87 -55.25
N GLU A 7 -35.72 18.55 -54.12
CA GLU A 7 -35.10 18.80 -52.81
C GLU A 7 -33.95 17.80 -52.66
N ALA A 8 -32.74 18.24 -53.02
CA ALA A 8 -31.52 17.62 -52.55
C ALA A 8 -31.53 17.67 -51.01
N GLY A 9 -31.72 16.53 -50.35
CA GLY A 9 -31.66 16.42 -48.91
C GLY A 9 -30.31 16.95 -48.41
N GLU A 10 -30.35 18.06 -47.69
CA GLU A 10 -29.18 18.77 -47.19
C GLU A 10 -28.32 17.84 -46.31
N GLU A 11 -27.12 17.50 -46.79
CA GLU A 11 -26.19 16.62 -46.09
C GLU A 11 -25.74 17.29 -44.78
N LYS A 12 -26.34 16.86 -43.66
CA LYS A 12 -26.10 17.50 -42.36
C LYS A 12 -24.67 17.25 -41.90
N VAL A 13 -23.90 18.32 -41.72
CA VAL A 13 -22.50 18.27 -41.29
C VAL A 13 -22.39 17.54 -39.94
N PRO A 14 -21.49 16.54 -39.81
CA PRO A 14 -21.19 15.89 -38.53
C PRO A 14 -20.73 16.89 -37.48
N VAL A 15 -21.44 16.97 -36.35
CA VAL A 15 -21.07 17.81 -35.21
C VAL A 15 -20.47 16.91 -34.14
N ASN A 16 -19.17 17.00 -33.92
CA ASN A 16 -18.50 16.26 -32.83
C ASN A 16 -18.94 16.82 -31.48
N GLY A 17 -19.12 15.92 -30.51
CA GLY A 17 -19.51 16.33 -29.17
C GLY A 17 -18.39 17.01 -28.40
N GLY A 18 -18.76 18.00 -27.59
CA GLY A 18 -17.88 18.67 -26.64
C GLY A 18 -18.34 18.46 -25.21
N TRP A 19 -17.38 18.40 -24.29
CA TRP A 19 -17.66 18.19 -22.87
C TRP A 19 -18.40 19.39 -22.30
N GLY A 20 -19.55 19.16 -21.68
CA GLY A 20 -20.24 20.15 -20.87
C GLY A 20 -19.45 20.48 -19.59
N GLU A 21 -19.98 21.43 -18.83
CA GLU A 21 -19.43 21.77 -17.53
C GLU A 21 -19.48 20.57 -16.57
N TRP A 22 -18.58 20.59 -15.61
CA TRP A 22 -18.60 19.63 -14.51
C TRP A 22 -19.80 19.89 -13.61
N GLY A 23 -20.59 18.87 -13.35
CA GLY A 23 -21.66 18.92 -12.37
C GLY A 23 -21.12 19.14 -10.94
N PRO A 24 -22.02 19.39 -9.97
CA PRO A 24 -21.63 19.54 -8.58
C PRO A 24 -20.94 18.27 -8.06
N TRP A 25 -20.14 18.43 -7.02
CA TRP A 25 -19.56 17.31 -6.29
C TRP A 25 -20.67 16.52 -5.60
N GLY A 26 -20.63 15.20 -5.77
CA GLY A 26 -21.49 14.27 -5.05
C GLY A 26 -21.11 14.13 -3.57
N PRO A 27 -21.83 13.30 -2.81
CA PRO A 27 -21.50 13.06 -1.41
C PRO A 27 -20.12 12.42 -1.27
N CYS A 28 -19.41 12.80 -0.22
CA CYS A 28 -18.15 12.17 0.15
C CYS A 28 -18.36 10.71 0.57
N SER A 29 -17.49 9.81 0.13
CA SER A 29 -17.55 8.39 0.49
C SER A 29 -17.35 8.10 1.98
N ARG A 30 -16.78 9.05 2.73
CA ARG A 30 -16.48 8.94 4.16
C ARG A 30 -16.79 10.25 4.86
N THR A 31 -17.10 10.20 6.15
CA THR A 31 -17.37 11.37 6.98
C THR A 31 -16.12 11.90 7.68
N CYS A 32 -15.06 11.10 7.76
CA CYS A 32 -13.76 11.45 8.34
C CYS A 32 -12.66 10.50 7.80
N GLY A 33 -11.41 10.85 8.06
CA GLY A 33 -10.23 10.02 7.80
C GLY A 33 -9.86 9.91 6.32
N GLY A 34 -10.34 10.84 5.48
CA GLY A 34 -10.07 10.88 4.05
C GLY A 34 -11.02 10.02 3.21
N GLY A 35 -12.04 10.65 2.64
CA GLY A 35 -12.94 10.07 1.64
C GLY A 35 -12.67 10.61 0.24
N VAL A 36 -13.51 10.18 -0.69
CA VAL A 36 -13.47 10.59 -2.10
C VAL A 36 -14.87 11.00 -2.54
N GLU A 37 -14.96 12.13 -3.22
CA GLU A 37 -16.18 12.60 -3.87
C GLU A 37 -15.95 12.70 -5.38
N PHE A 38 -17.05 12.59 -6.13
CA PHE A 38 -17.03 12.51 -7.59
C PHE A 38 -17.87 13.62 -8.20
N SER A 39 -17.40 14.15 -9.33
CA SER A 39 -18.15 15.07 -10.17
C SER A 39 -18.15 14.51 -11.58
N GLN A 40 -19.29 14.61 -12.26
CA GLN A 40 -19.50 14.04 -13.59
C GLN A 40 -19.82 15.14 -14.59
N ARG A 41 -19.51 14.91 -15.85
CA ARG A 41 -19.89 15.79 -16.97
C ARG A 41 -20.42 14.96 -18.11
N GLU A 42 -21.34 15.54 -18.87
CA GLU A 42 -21.92 14.91 -20.04
C GLU A 42 -21.45 15.59 -21.33
N CYS A 43 -21.43 14.84 -22.42
CA CYS A 43 -21.02 15.32 -23.73
C CYS A 43 -22.14 16.14 -24.37
N THR A 44 -22.27 17.40 -23.94
CA THR A 44 -23.44 18.25 -24.23
C THR A 44 -23.10 19.62 -24.82
N ALA A 45 -21.83 20.00 -24.89
CA ALA A 45 -21.38 21.31 -25.33
C ALA A 45 -20.42 21.25 -26.53
N PRO A 46 -20.88 20.90 -27.75
CA PRO A 46 -22.25 20.52 -28.12
C PRO A 46 -22.53 19.02 -27.96
N VAL A 47 -23.79 18.60 -28.08
CA VAL A 47 -24.16 17.17 -28.19
C VAL A 47 -23.71 16.66 -29.56
N PRO A 48 -23.13 15.45 -29.69
CA PRO A 48 -22.80 14.87 -31.00
C PRO A 48 -24.05 14.76 -31.90
N GLN A 49 -23.95 15.23 -33.14
CA GLN A 49 -25.04 15.16 -34.13
C GLN A 49 -24.53 14.68 -35.49
N ASN A 50 -25.44 14.16 -36.32
CA ASN A 50 -25.18 13.77 -37.73
C ASN A 50 -23.96 12.84 -37.88
N GLY A 51 -23.83 11.84 -37.00
CA GLY A 51 -22.71 10.91 -37.02
C GLY A 51 -21.40 11.44 -36.43
N GLY A 52 -21.42 12.61 -35.78
CA GLY A 52 -20.28 13.17 -35.07
C GLY A 52 -19.81 12.31 -33.89
N SER A 53 -18.52 12.41 -33.58
CA SER A 53 -17.86 11.58 -32.56
C SER A 53 -18.30 11.96 -31.15
N TYR A 54 -18.45 10.97 -30.27
CA TYR A 54 -18.65 11.22 -28.84
C TYR A 54 -17.37 11.79 -28.19
N CYS A 55 -17.54 12.52 -27.09
CA CYS A 55 -16.44 13.17 -26.38
C CYS A 55 -15.37 12.18 -25.91
N VAL A 56 -14.10 12.55 -26.08
CA VAL A 56 -12.94 11.78 -25.63
C VAL A 56 -12.40 12.39 -24.34
N GLY A 57 -12.13 11.55 -23.33
CA GLY A 57 -11.55 11.95 -22.05
C GLY A 57 -12.40 11.56 -20.84
N GLN A 58 -12.06 12.11 -19.68
CA GLN A 58 -12.72 11.78 -18.41
C GLN A 58 -14.16 12.27 -18.38
N ARG A 59 -15.11 11.34 -18.14
CA ARG A 59 -16.50 11.67 -17.81
C ARG A 59 -16.73 11.88 -16.30
N VAL A 60 -15.78 11.43 -15.48
CA VAL A 60 -15.79 11.56 -14.01
C VAL A 60 -14.46 12.13 -13.56
N LYS A 61 -14.49 13.13 -12.68
CA LYS A 61 -13.34 13.56 -11.89
C LYS A 61 -13.61 13.29 -10.41
N TYR A 62 -12.54 13.18 -9.64
CA TYR A 62 -12.62 12.89 -8.21
C TYR A 62 -11.63 13.73 -7.42
N GLN A 63 -11.93 13.96 -6.15
CA GLN A 63 -11.04 14.64 -5.22
C GLN A 63 -11.21 14.10 -3.80
N SER A 64 -10.22 14.36 -2.94
CA SER A 64 -10.30 14.03 -1.52
C SER A 64 -11.32 14.94 -0.81
N CYS A 65 -12.02 14.37 0.16
CA CYS A 65 -12.95 15.08 1.03
C CYS A 65 -12.84 14.53 2.45
N ASN A 66 -13.29 15.31 3.44
CA ASN A 66 -13.32 14.91 4.86
C ASN A 66 -11.98 14.33 5.38
N THR A 67 -10.88 15.07 5.18
CA THR A 67 -9.51 14.65 5.52
C THR A 67 -9.17 14.73 7.00
N GLN A 68 -10.04 15.33 7.82
CA GLN A 68 -9.88 15.36 9.28
C GLN A 68 -9.79 13.95 9.87
N THR A 69 -8.98 13.78 10.91
CA THR A 69 -8.90 12.51 11.65
C THR A 69 -10.24 12.14 12.27
N CYS A 70 -10.54 10.84 12.35
CA CYS A 70 -11.78 10.35 12.95
C CYS A 70 -11.75 10.49 14.48
N PRO A 71 -12.85 10.93 15.14
CA PRO A 71 -12.88 11.18 16.59
C PRO A 71 -12.71 9.93 17.46
N GLU A 72 -13.27 8.80 17.01
CA GLU A 72 -13.22 7.50 17.70
C GLU A 72 -12.58 6.46 16.79
N ASP A 73 -11.30 6.62 16.52
CA ASP A 73 -10.55 5.52 15.94
C ASP A 73 -10.40 4.48 17.06
N HIS A 74 -11.19 3.40 17.06
CA HIS A 74 -11.08 2.29 18.01
C HIS A 74 -9.79 1.47 17.83
N GLY A 75 -8.78 2.02 17.15
CA GLY A 75 -7.55 1.33 16.75
C GLY A 75 -7.74 0.41 15.57
N LYS A 76 -8.87 0.52 14.86
CA LYS A 76 -9.22 -0.29 13.68
C LYS A 76 -9.13 0.58 12.43
N SER A 77 -8.60 0.00 11.37
CA SER A 77 -8.63 0.63 10.04
C SER A 77 -10.03 0.56 9.43
N PHE A 78 -10.34 1.51 8.55
CA PHE A 78 -11.59 1.51 7.80
C PHE A 78 -11.79 0.24 6.93
N ARG A 79 -10.69 -0.44 6.58
CA ARG A 79 -10.74 -1.72 5.88
C ARG A 79 -11.12 -2.89 6.81
N GLU A 80 -10.70 -2.83 8.08
CA GLU A 80 -11.16 -3.79 9.10
C GLU A 80 -12.66 -3.67 9.33
N GLU A 81 -13.20 -2.47 9.47
CA GLU A 81 -14.64 -2.23 9.60
C GLU A 81 -15.44 -2.85 8.44
N GLN A 82 -14.93 -2.73 7.21
CA GLN A 82 -15.53 -3.34 6.03
C GLN A 82 -15.52 -4.87 6.07
N CYS A 83 -14.46 -5.51 6.57
CA CYS A 83 -14.43 -6.96 6.77
C CYS A 83 -15.36 -7.40 7.91
N GLU A 84 -15.41 -6.65 9.01
CA GLU A 84 -16.23 -6.97 10.18
C GLU A 84 -17.73 -6.98 9.88
N LYS A 85 -18.18 -6.26 8.85
CA LYS A 85 -19.55 -6.35 8.31
C LYS A 85 -19.97 -7.79 7.96
N TYR A 86 -19.02 -8.68 7.68
CA TYR A 86 -19.28 -10.08 7.34
C TYR A 86 -19.11 -11.04 8.52
N ASN A 87 -18.86 -10.55 9.74
CA ASN A 87 -18.88 -11.34 10.98
C ASN A 87 -20.33 -11.68 11.35
N THR A 88 -20.93 -12.58 10.58
CA THR A 88 -22.34 -12.96 10.67
C THR A 88 -22.45 -14.45 10.95
N ASP A 89 -23.61 -14.87 11.46
CA ASP A 89 -24.00 -16.26 11.69
C ASP A 89 -23.91 -17.16 10.43
N ARG A 90 -23.84 -16.56 9.24
CA ARG A 90 -23.58 -17.27 7.98
C ARG A 90 -22.17 -17.88 7.90
N TYR A 91 -21.23 -17.37 8.67
CA TYR A 91 -19.83 -17.79 8.65
C TYR A 91 -19.41 -18.24 10.04
N LEU A 92 -19.69 -19.50 10.36
CA LEU A 92 -19.29 -20.11 11.62
C LEU A 92 -18.00 -20.91 11.48
N ASP A 93 -17.19 -20.91 12.52
CA ASP A 93 -16.04 -21.79 12.66
C ASP A 93 -16.46 -23.23 13.01
N ILE A 94 -15.48 -24.11 13.18
CA ILE A 94 -15.69 -25.53 13.49
C ILE A 94 -16.37 -25.71 14.86
N GLN A 95 -16.25 -24.72 15.76
CA GLN A 95 -16.84 -24.71 17.09
C GLN A 95 -18.23 -24.06 17.14
N GLY A 96 -18.75 -23.60 15.99
CA GLY A 96 -20.04 -22.91 15.90
C GLY A 96 -20.00 -21.45 16.30
N ASN A 97 -18.83 -20.86 16.53
CA ASN A 97 -18.68 -19.42 16.80
C ASN A 97 -18.61 -18.64 15.49
N MET A 98 -19.06 -17.38 15.51
CA MET A 98 -18.94 -16.49 14.35
C MET A 98 -17.46 -16.24 14.03
N LYS A 99 -17.10 -16.43 12.75
CA LYS A 99 -15.77 -16.11 12.24
C LYS A 99 -15.53 -14.61 12.36
N GLN A 100 -14.33 -14.27 12.83
CA GLN A 100 -13.82 -12.90 12.82
C GLN A 100 -13.02 -12.68 11.53
N TRP A 101 -13.59 -11.95 10.59
CA TRP A 101 -12.95 -11.57 9.33
C TRP A 101 -12.08 -10.35 9.52
N ILE A 102 -10.82 -10.46 9.10
CA ILE A 102 -9.82 -9.38 9.13
C ILE A 102 -9.23 -9.18 7.74
N PRO A 103 -8.71 -7.99 7.40
CA PRO A 103 -8.14 -7.73 6.09
C PRO A 103 -6.96 -8.66 5.77
N LYS A 104 -6.85 -9.08 4.51
CA LYS A 104 -5.71 -9.83 4.00
C LYS A 104 -4.99 -8.99 2.96
N TYR A 105 -3.70 -8.73 3.19
CA TYR A 105 -2.82 -8.03 2.24
C TYR A 105 -1.75 -8.96 1.67
N SER A 106 -1.23 -9.87 2.50
CA SER A 106 -0.24 -10.87 2.13
C SER A 106 -0.79 -11.84 1.09
N GLY A 107 -0.08 -11.98 -0.02
CA GLY A 107 -0.49 -12.77 -1.18
C GLY A 107 -1.53 -12.12 -2.10
N VAL A 108 -1.94 -10.86 -1.85
CA VAL A 108 -2.85 -10.13 -2.75
C VAL A 108 -2.06 -9.41 -3.83
N SER A 109 -2.41 -9.68 -5.09
CA SER A 109 -1.81 -9.03 -6.26
C SER A 109 -1.97 -7.50 -6.19
N PRO A 110 -0.98 -6.70 -6.62
CA PRO A 110 -1.09 -5.24 -6.69
C PRO A 110 -2.36 -4.74 -7.40
N ARG A 111 -2.86 -5.47 -8.40
CA ARG A 111 -4.11 -5.13 -9.13
C ARG A 111 -5.38 -5.37 -8.33
N ASP A 112 -5.33 -6.29 -7.36
CA ASP A 112 -6.46 -6.69 -6.54
C ASP A 112 -6.44 -6.02 -5.16
N ARG A 113 -5.46 -5.15 -4.89
CA ARG A 113 -5.30 -4.42 -3.61
C ARG A 113 -6.51 -3.60 -3.21
N CYS A 114 -7.40 -3.24 -4.15
CA CYS A 114 -8.61 -2.50 -3.88
C CYS A 114 -9.89 -3.34 -3.90
N LYS A 115 -9.77 -4.68 -3.94
CA LYS A 115 -10.87 -5.61 -3.59
C LYS A 115 -10.94 -5.75 -2.08
N LEU A 116 -12.11 -6.14 -1.55
CA LEU A 116 -12.25 -6.47 -0.14
C LEU A 116 -11.91 -7.95 0.07
N VAL A 117 -10.61 -8.22 0.26
CA VAL A 117 -10.11 -9.56 0.56
C VAL A 117 -9.95 -9.68 2.08
N CYS A 118 -10.72 -10.59 2.69
CA CYS A 118 -10.70 -10.83 4.13
C CYS A 118 -10.29 -12.27 4.41
N ARG A 119 -9.60 -12.50 5.52
CA ARG A 119 -9.24 -13.82 6.05
C ARG A 119 -9.88 -14.04 7.41
N ALA A 120 -10.17 -15.29 7.73
CA ALA A 120 -10.64 -15.65 9.07
C ALA A 120 -9.47 -15.57 10.07
N LYS A 121 -9.69 -14.90 11.21
CA LYS A 121 -8.71 -14.83 12.30
C LYS A 121 -8.42 -16.23 12.83
N GLY A 122 -7.15 -16.58 12.98
CA GLY A 122 -6.72 -17.91 13.44
C GLY A 122 -6.82 -19.03 12.39
N SER A 123 -7.20 -18.73 11.15
CA SER A 123 -7.29 -19.70 10.05
C SER A 123 -6.63 -19.15 8.77
N ASN A 124 -6.29 -20.05 7.86
CA ASN A 124 -5.76 -19.72 6.53
C ASN A 124 -6.87 -19.49 5.49
N GLU A 125 -8.13 -19.66 5.87
CA GLU A 125 -9.28 -19.42 5.01
C GLU A 125 -9.41 -17.93 4.67
N PHE A 126 -9.64 -17.63 3.39
CA PHE A 126 -9.86 -16.27 2.91
C PHE A 126 -10.99 -16.22 1.88
N LYS A 127 -11.60 -15.04 1.75
CA LYS A 127 -12.69 -14.78 0.81
C LYS A 127 -12.59 -13.35 0.27
N VAL A 128 -13.00 -13.19 -0.98
CA VAL A 128 -13.22 -11.88 -1.60
C VAL A 128 -14.70 -11.54 -1.44
N PHE A 129 -15.01 -10.56 -0.59
CA PHE A 129 -16.39 -10.17 -0.29
C PHE A 129 -16.95 -9.13 -1.25
N GLU A 130 -16.11 -8.18 -1.66
CA GLU A 130 -16.50 -7.09 -2.57
C GLU A 130 -15.47 -6.92 -3.68
N ALA A 131 -15.96 -6.62 -4.88
CA ALA A 131 -15.11 -6.35 -6.05
C ALA A 131 -14.35 -5.01 -5.92
N LYS A 132 -14.82 -4.12 -5.05
CA LYS A 132 -14.13 -2.89 -4.66
C LYS A 132 -14.40 -2.57 -3.20
N VAL A 133 -13.38 -2.10 -2.49
CA VAL A 133 -13.57 -1.44 -1.20
C VAL A 133 -14.22 -0.07 -1.39
N VAL A 134 -14.76 0.49 -0.32
CA VAL A 134 -15.29 1.86 -0.33
C VAL A 134 -14.17 2.84 -0.69
N ASP A 135 -14.48 3.80 -1.56
CA ASP A 135 -13.51 4.78 -2.04
C ASP A 135 -12.92 5.58 -0.87
N GLY A 136 -11.61 5.83 -0.87
CA GLY A 136 -10.87 6.43 0.24
C GLY A 136 -10.26 5.43 1.23
N THR A 137 -10.54 4.13 1.09
CA THR A 137 -9.85 3.09 1.88
C THR A 137 -8.37 2.98 1.47
N THR A 138 -7.45 2.87 2.41
CA THR A 138 -6.02 2.70 2.11
C THR A 138 -5.74 1.38 1.38
N CYS A 139 -4.84 1.40 0.40
CA CYS A 139 -4.54 0.23 -0.42
C CYS A 139 -3.82 -0.88 0.35
N GLY A 140 -3.07 -0.52 1.40
CA GLY A 140 -2.28 -1.45 2.20
C GLY A 140 -1.78 -0.80 3.50
N PRO A 141 -1.25 -1.61 4.43
CA PRO A 141 -0.74 -1.13 5.72
C PRO A 141 0.59 -0.37 5.61
N ASP A 142 1.25 -0.42 4.47
CA ASP A 142 2.58 0.16 4.26
C ASP A 142 2.56 1.35 3.27
N THR A 143 1.37 1.81 2.87
CA THR A 143 1.19 2.86 1.85
C THR A 143 0.15 3.88 2.27
N THR A 144 0.36 5.13 1.90
CA THR A 144 -0.66 6.21 2.03
C THR A 144 -1.62 6.27 0.85
N SER A 145 -1.35 5.52 -0.21
CA SER A 145 -2.24 5.39 -1.37
C SER A 145 -3.63 4.88 -0.98
N ILE A 146 -4.65 5.39 -1.65
CA ILE A 146 -6.07 5.08 -1.38
C ILE A 146 -6.74 4.46 -2.59
N CYS A 147 -7.80 3.71 -2.35
CA CYS A 147 -8.60 3.09 -3.38
C CYS A 147 -9.64 4.06 -3.93
N VAL A 148 -9.69 4.21 -5.26
CA VAL A 148 -10.68 4.99 -5.99
C VAL A 148 -11.17 4.16 -7.17
N GLN A 149 -12.47 3.89 -7.23
CA GLN A 149 -13.12 3.05 -8.25
C GLN A 149 -12.42 1.69 -8.46
N GLY A 150 -11.95 1.07 -7.37
CA GLY A 150 -11.27 -0.23 -7.41
C GLY A 150 -9.80 -0.16 -7.87
N GLN A 151 -9.22 1.03 -8.02
CA GLN A 151 -7.81 1.22 -8.36
C GLN A 151 -7.05 1.88 -7.22
N CYS A 152 -5.78 1.53 -7.04
CA CYS A 152 -4.94 2.16 -6.03
C CYS A 152 -4.32 3.44 -6.59
N ILE A 153 -4.64 4.57 -5.96
CA ILE A 153 -4.24 5.92 -6.36
C ILE A 153 -3.32 6.52 -5.30
N LYS A 154 -2.26 7.19 -5.75
CA LYS A 154 -1.31 7.85 -4.84
C LYS A 154 -2.02 8.98 -4.07
N ALA A 155 -1.86 8.95 -2.76
CA ALA A 155 -2.24 10.01 -1.85
C ALA A 155 -1.12 10.23 -0.82
N GLY A 156 -1.02 11.43 -0.28
CA GLY A 156 -0.09 11.75 0.79
C GLY A 156 -0.60 11.24 2.14
N CYS A 157 0.23 11.37 3.18
CA CYS A 157 -0.18 11.08 4.57
C CYS A 157 -1.27 12.04 5.09
N ASP A 158 -1.49 13.15 4.39
CA ASP A 158 -2.52 14.16 4.60
C ASP A 158 -3.89 13.74 4.04
N GLN A 159 -4.00 12.51 3.50
CA GLN A 159 -5.19 11.95 2.86
C GLN A 159 -5.62 12.69 1.59
N VAL A 160 -4.73 13.47 0.99
CA VAL A 160 -5.01 14.23 -0.24
C VAL A 160 -4.49 13.48 -1.46
N ILE A 161 -5.37 13.22 -2.42
CA ILE A 161 -5.05 12.59 -3.71
C ILE A 161 -4.00 13.43 -4.45
N GLY A 162 -2.92 12.80 -4.89
CA GLY A 162 -1.82 13.45 -5.60
C GLY A 162 -0.84 14.20 -4.70
N SER A 163 -1.08 14.29 -3.39
CA SER A 163 -0.14 14.89 -2.45
C SER A 163 1.18 14.10 -2.37
N ASN A 164 2.26 14.83 -2.11
CA ASN A 164 3.61 14.27 -1.94
C ASN A 164 4.01 14.18 -0.46
N GLU A 165 3.13 14.57 0.47
CA GLU A 165 3.36 14.51 1.90
C GLU A 165 3.61 13.07 2.36
N LYS A 166 4.63 12.89 3.20
CA LYS A 166 5.05 11.58 3.72
C LYS A 166 5.11 11.62 5.25
N LEU A 167 4.88 10.45 5.85
CA LEU A 167 5.14 10.26 7.27
C LEU A 167 6.66 10.34 7.50
N ASP A 168 7.05 11.09 8.51
CA ASP A 168 8.42 11.11 9.02
C ASP A 168 8.72 9.83 9.82
N LYS A 169 9.96 9.71 10.33
CA LYS A 169 10.37 8.56 11.15
C LYS A 169 9.58 8.42 12.47
N CYS A 170 8.92 9.49 12.92
CA CYS A 170 8.08 9.56 14.12
C CYS A 170 6.59 9.30 13.83
N GLY A 171 6.23 9.00 12.58
CA GLY A 171 4.85 8.81 12.15
C GLY A 171 4.03 10.10 12.12
N ILE A 172 4.68 11.26 11.94
CA ILE A 172 4.04 12.57 11.78
C ILE A 172 4.05 12.94 10.30
N CYS A 173 2.89 13.33 9.76
CA CYS A 173 2.77 13.75 8.37
C CYS A 173 3.46 15.09 8.13
N GLY A 174 4.36 15.17 7.15
CA GLY A 174 5.16 16.38 6.89
C GLY A 174 6.14 16.73 8.03
N GLY A 175 6.41 15.78 8.92
CA GLY A 175 7.29 15.99 10.07
C GLY A 175 8.78 16.05 9.69
N ASP A 176 9.57 16.67 10.55
CA ASP A 176 11.02 16.81 10.43
C ASP A 176 11.79 15.64 11.09
N GLY A 177 11.09 14.72 11.77
CA GLY A 177 11.66 13.60 12.50
C GLY A 177 12.34 13.97 13.83
N THR A 178 12.20 15.17 14.37
CA THR A 178 12.91 15.57 15.59
C THR A 178 12.20 15.16 16.88
N ASN A 179 10.88 14.91 16.79
CA ASN A 179 9.97 14.60 17.91
C ASN A 179 10.14 13.19 18.52
N CYS A 180 10.97 12.34 17.92
CA CYS A 180 11.21 10.98 18.41
C CYS A 180 12.70 10.68 18.46
N ARG A 181 13.04 9.64 19.23
CA ARG A 181 14.39 9.07 19.32
C ARG A 181 14.41 7.65 18.80
N LYS A 182 15.52 7.26 18.16
CA LYS A 182 15.75 5.89 17.70
C LYS A 182 16.11 5.01 18.89
N ILE A 183 15.42 3.89 19.04
CA ILE A 183 15.78 2.82 19.95
C ILE A 183 16.31 1.66 19.11
N SER A 184 17.49 1.17 19.43
CA SER A 184 18.10 0.03 18.77
C SER A 184 18.87 -0.84 19.77
N SER A 185 18.86 -2.15 19.52
CA SER A 185 19.72 -3.11 20.20
C SER A 185 19.91 -4.36 19.35
N SER A 186 20.86 -5.19 19.77
CA SER A 186 21.12 -6.51 19.20
C SER A 186 21.20 -7.55 20.31
N LEU A 187 20.71 -8.76 20.04
CA LEU A 187 20.78 -9.90 20.96
C LEU A 187 21.40 -11.09 20.25
N ASN A 188 22.28 -11.79 20.98
CA ASN A 188 23.02 -12.95 20.50
C ASN A 188 23.05 -14.15 21.48
N LYS A 189 22.23 -14.10 22.52
CA LYS A 189 22.11 -15.16 23.53
C LYS A 189 20.68 -15.64 23.60
N ALA A 190 20.49 -16.93 23.82
CA ALA A 190 19.17 -17.51 23.95
C ALA A 190 19.16 -18.60 25.01
N THR A 191 18.18 -18.54 25.90
CA THR A 191 17.80 -19.67 26.72
C THR A 191 16.76 -20.51 25.98
N ILE A 192 16.78 -21.82 26.19
CA ILE A 192 15.76 -22.72 25.63
C ILE A 192 14.37 -22.28 26.11
N GLY A 193 13.42 -22.20 25.18
CA GLY A 193 12.07 -21.69 25.44
C GLY A 193 11.88 -20.25 24.98
N TYR A 194 10.90 -19.57 25.60
CA TYR A 194 10.56 -18.19 25.28
C TYR A 194 11.40 -17.22 26.11
N THR A 195 12.06 -16.27 25.44
CA THR A 195 12.86 -15.22 26.07
C THR A 195 12.35 -13.85 25.61
N ASP A 196 12.11 -12.93 26.55
CA ASP A 196 11.72 -11.55 26.22
C ASP A 196 12.89 -10.79 25.58
N ILE A 197 12.66 -10.24 24.39
CA ILE A 197 13.64 -9.42 23.66
C ILE A 197 13.46 -7.95 24.04
N VAL A 198 12.24 -7.45 23.88
CA VAL A 198 11.86 -6.06 24.14
C VAL A 198 10.34 -5.92 24.23
N THR A 199 9.87 -5.13 25.18
CA THR A 199 8.50 -4.61 25.19
C THR A 199 8.48 -3.25 24.51
N ILE A 200 7.83 -3.18 23.35
CA ILE A 200 7.67 -1.96 22.57
C ILE A 200 6.44 -1.23 23.11
N PRO A 201 6.59 -0.03 23.70
CA PRO A 201 5.49 0.69 24.30
C PRO A 201 4.57 1.33 23.25
N ALA A 202 3.38 1.73 23.69
CA ALA A 202 2.49 2.58 22.90
C ALA A 202 3.21 3.88 22.47
N GLY A 203 2.84 4.38 21.29
CA GLY A 203 3.45 5.55 20.64
C GLY A 203 4.64 5.23 19.74
N ALA A 204 5.18 4.01 19.78
CA ALA A 204 6.30 3.62 18.91
C ALA A 204 5.90 3.53 17.43
N THR A 205 6.84 3.88 16.54
CA THR A 205 6.68 3.88 15.07
C THR A 205 7.87 3.21 14.39
N ASN A 206 7.71 2.85 13.11
CA ASN A 206 8.78 2.29 12.28
C ASN A 206 9.51 1.12 12.96
N ILE A 207 8.72 0.17 13.46
CA ILE A 207 9.19 -1.03 14.13
C ILE A 207 9.78 -1.98 13.08
N ASP A 208 11.05 -2.35 13.24
CA ASP A 208 11.77 -3.28 12.38
C ASP A 208 12.59 -4.23 13.23
N ILE A 209 12.21 -5.50 13.24
CA ILE A 209 12.85 -6.56 14.04
C ILE A 209 13.27 -7.65 13.08
N LYS A 210 14.54 -8.02 13.15
CA LYS A 210 15.15 -9.01 12.27
C LYS A 210 15.78 -10.08 13.13
N GLN A 211 15.41 -11.32 12.89
CA GLN A 211 16.15 -12.50 13.30
C GLN A 211 16.77 -13.08 12.03
N ARG A 212 18.08 -13.28 12.03
CA ARG A 212 18.77 -14.00 10.96
C ARG A 212 19.19 -15.34 11.50
N SER A 213 18.87 -16.37 10.73
CA SER A 213 19.20 -17.74 11.10
C SER A 213 20.72 -17.98 11.15
N HIS A 214 21.14 -18.77 12.13
CA HIS A 214 22.53 -19.17 12.29
C HIS A 214 23.00 -19.96 11.05
N ARG A 215 24.12 -19.53 10.43
CA ARG A 215 24.72 -20.14 9.23
C ARG A 215 23.78 -20.25 8.01
N GLY A 216 22.70 -19.47 7.95
CA GLY A 216 21.75 -19.48 6.83
C GLY A 216 20.85 -20.71 6.78
N ILE A 217 20.71 -21.45 7.88
CA ILE A 217 19.81 -22.60 7.99
C ILE A 217 18.42 -22.08 8.35
N ALA A 218 17.44 -22.18 7.43
CA ALA A 218 16.09 -21.62 7.63
C ALA A 218 15.34 -22.12 8.89
N HIS A 219 15.80 -23.21 9.50
CA HIS A 219 15.28 -23.74 10.76
C HIS A 219 16.42 -23.94 11.76
N ASP A 220 17.04 -22.85 12.17
CA ASP A 220 18.13 -22.84 13.15
C ASP A 220 17.65 -23.00 14.60
N GLY A 221 16.33 -23.21 14.78
CA GLY A 221 15.68 -23.37 16.08
C GLY A 221 15.38 -22.06 16.79
N ASN A 222 15.47 -20.91 16.12
CA ASN A 222 15.20 -19.59 16.69
C ASN A 222 14.08 -18.90 15.92
N TYR A 223 12.98 -18.55 16.59
CA TYR A 223 11.78 -18.00 15.97
C TYR A 223 11.24 -16.79 16.73
N LEU A 224 10.82 -15.75 16.02
CA LEU A 224 10.18 -14.56 16.61
C LEU A 224 8.75 -14.90 17.05
N ALA A 225 8.38 -14.41 18.23
CA ALA A 225 7.03 -14.49 18.77
C ALA A 225 6.59 -13.11 19.27
N VAL A 226 5.27 -12.88 19.31
CA VAL A 226 4.70 -11.60 19.73
C VAL A 226 3.58 -11.85 20.72
N LYS A 227 3.63 -11.13 21.85
CA LYS A 227 2.59 -11.06 22.86
C LYS A 227 1.95 -9.67 22.88
N ALA A 228 0.64 -9.63 23.10
CA ALA A 228 -0.08 -8.41 23.43
C ALA A 228 0.23 -7.95 24.85
N GLY A 229 -0.19 -6.72 25.19
CA GLY A 229 -0.02 -6.15 26.54
C GLY A 229 -0.74 -6.94 27.64
N ASP A 230 -1.77 -7.70 27.30
CA ASP A 230 -2.51 -8.60 28.21
C ASP A 230 -1.81 -9.97 28.42
N GLY A 231 -0.68 -10.21 27.75
CA GLY A 231 0.08 -11.46 27.81
C GLY A 231 -0.35 -12.54 26.83
N THR A 232 -1.42 -12.33 26.06
CA THR A 232 -1.87 -13.29 25.04
C THR A 232 -0.90 -13.31 23.84
N TYR A 233 -0.67 -14.48 23.27
CA TYR A 233 0.18 -14.60 22.08
C TYR A 233 -0.60 -14.22 20.82
N ILE A 234 -0.07 -13.24 20.09
CA ILE A 234 -0.58 -12.82 18.78
C ILE A 234 0.15 -13.55 17.64
N LEU A 235 1.43 -13.92 17.86
CA LEU A 235 2.25 -14.67 16.92
C LEU A 235 3.10 -15.71 17.65
N ASN A 236 3.17 -16.91 17.06
CA ASN A 236 4.06 -18.01 17.45
C ASN A 236 4.02 -18.36 18.95
N GLY A 237 2.81 -18.46 19.51
CA GLY A 237 2.56 -18.94 20.87
C GLY A 237 2.46 -20.46 20.97
N ASN A 238 2.48 -20.98 22.21
CA ASN A 238 2.29 -22.41 22.51
C ASN A 238 3.23 -23.35 21.73
N PHE A 239 4.48 -22.94 21.51
CA PHE A 239 5.50 -23.67 20.74
C PHE A 239 5.11 -23.97 19.28
N SER A 240 4.09 -23.29 18.75
CA SER A 240 3.68 -23.36 17.36
C SER A 240 4.36 -22.25 16.56
N VAL A 241 4.90 -22.58 15.38
CA VAL A 241 5.65 -21.64 14.54
C VAL A 241 4.97 -21.49 13.19
N SER A 242 4.68 -20.24 12.83
CA SER A 242 4.13 -19.85 11.54
C SER A 242 5.20 -19.81 10.46
N MET A 243 5.09 -20.69 9.47
CA MET A 243 6.04 -20.72 8.35
C MET A 243 5.74 -19.66 7.27
N ALA A 244 4.50 -19.22 7.15
CA ALA A 244 4.05 -18.33 6.07
C ALA A 244 4.04 -16.85 6.48
N GLU A 245 4.15 -15.98 5.47
CA GLU A 245 3.99 -14.53 5.61
C GLU A 245 2.58 -14.17 6.10
N GLN A 246 2.48 -13.28 7.09
CA GLN A 246 1.22 -12.89 7.70
C GLN A 246 1.18 -11.40 8.06
N ASP A 247 0.03 -10.77 7.86
CA ASP A 247 -0.29 -9.45 8.40
C ASP A 247 -1.06 -9.64 9.71
N ILE A 248 -0.51 -9.11 10.81
CA ILE A 248 -1.00 -9.31 12.16
C ILE A 248 -1.55 -7.98 12.68
N PRO A 249 -2.88 -7.87 12.89
CA PRO A 249 -3.48 -6.65 13.42
C PRO A 249 -3.11 -6.47 14.88
N VAL A 250 -2.66 -5.25 15.20
CA VAL A 250 -2.42 -4.78 16.56
C VAL A 250 -3.07 -3.40 16.71
N PRO A 251 -3.45 -2.97 17.91
CA PRO A 251 -4.13 -1.68 18.09
C PRO A 251 -3.33 -0.51 17.47
N GLY A 252 -3.91 0.13 16.46
CA GLY A 252 -3.33 1.28 15.75
C GLY A 252 -2.25 0.97 14.69
N ALA A 253 -1.87 -0.30 14.51
CA ALA A 253 -0.85 -0.68 13.53
C ALA A 253 -1.06 -2.09 12.96
N MET A 254 -0.30 -2.43 11.92
CA MET A 254 -0.27 -3.77 11.36
C MET A 254 1.17 -4.26 11.35
N LEU A 255 1.43 -5.42 11.95
CA LEU A 255 2.75 -6.05 11.92
C LEU A 255 2.81 -7.02 10.74
N ARG A 256 3.74 -6.79 9.82
CA ARG A 256 4.03 -7.71 8.73
C ARG A 256 5.13 -8.67 9.14
N TYR A 257 4.78 -9.95 9.19
CA TYR A 257 5.68 -11.04 9.54
C TYR A 257 6.09 -11.82 8.29
N SER A 258 7.39 -12.03 8.07
CA SER A 258 7.89 -12.69 6.85
C SER A 258 7.73 -14.22 6.83
N GLY A 259 7.47 -14.86 7.97
CA GLY A 259 7.43 -16.32 8.08
C GLY A 259 8.78 -16.94 8.43
N SER A 260 8.73 -18.04 9.19
CA SER A 260 9.93 -18.77 9.65
C SER A 260 10.59 -19.64 8.58
N SER A 261 10.00 -19.80 7.39
CA SER A 261 10.63 -20.53 6.28
C SER A 261 11.73 -19.74 5.58
N THR A 262 11.93 -18.48 5.96
CA THR A 262 12.93 -17.58 5.38
C THR A 262 14.18 -17.54 6.27
N THR A 263 15.35 -17.33 5.67
CA THR A 263 16.60 -17.21 6.45
C THR A 263 16.67 -15.90 7.25
N LEU A 264 15.85 -14.91 6.89
CA LEU A 264 15.69 -13.64 7.57
C LEU A 264 14.23 -13.50 7.99
N GLU A 265 13.94 -13.92 9.22
CA GLU A 265 12.66 -13.70 9.84
C GLU A 265 12.55 -12.22 10.26
N ARG A 266 11.46 -11.57 9.86
CA ARG A 266 11.29 -10.12 10.03
C ARG A 266 9.88 -9.77 10.48
N LEU A 267 9.80 -8.88 11.47
CA LEU A 267 8.59 -8.16 11.85
C LEU A 267 8.75 -6.69 11.49
N LEU A 268 7.80 -6.15 10.74
CA LEU A 268 7.85 -4.78 10.23
C LEU A 268 6.53 -4.06 10.46
N SER A 269 6.58 -2.80 10.87
CA SER A 269 5.41 -1.92 10.93
C SER A 269 5.81 -0.45 10.81
N PHE A 270 5.03 0.34 10.07
CA PHE A 270 5.29 1.78 9.87
C PHE A 270 4.39 2.67 10.72
N HIS A 271 3.25 2.16 11.16
CA HIS A 271 2.21 2.92 11.86
C HIS A 271 2.51 3.05 13.36
N ARG A 272 1.83 4.01 14.00
CA ARG A 272 1.97 4.28 15.43
C ARG A 272 1.18 3.26 16.23
N LEU A 273 1.89 2.54 17.10
CA LEU A 273 1.30 1.57 17.99
C LEU A 273 0.46 2.27 19.09
N ARG A 274 -0.74 1.78 19.38
CA ARG A 274 -1.61 2.32 20.45
C ARG A 274 -1.50 1.57 21.77
N GLU A 275 -1.16 0.29 21.71
CA GLU A 275 -1.01 -0.58 22.90
C GLU A 275 0.35 -1.28 22.88
N PRO A 276 0.99 -1.50 24.04
CA PRO A 276 2.30 -2.14 24.08
C PRO A 276 2.25 -3.58 23.54
N ILE A 277 3.33 -3.99 22.88
CA ILE A 277 3.54 -5.37 22.44
C ILE A 277 4.88 -5.87 22.97
N THR A 278 4.95 -7.14 23.35
CA THR A 278 6.21 -7.77 23.78
C THR A 278 6.69 -8.72 22.70
N ILE A 279 7.93 -8.50 22.27
CA ILE A 279 8.61 -9.31 21.28
C ILE A 279 9.44 -10.34 22.02
N GLN A 280 9.26 -11.59 21.66
CA GLN A 280 9.96 -12.72 22.26
C GLN A 280 10.74 -13.51 21.19
N LEU A 281 11.76 -14.20 21.66
CA LEU A 281 12.44 -15.27 20.93
C LEU A 281 11.98 -16.61 21.49
N LEU A 282 11.48 -17.49 20.64
CA LEU A 282 11.39 -18.92 20.92
C LEU A 282 12.66 -19.60 20.43
N SER A 283 13.46 -20.16 21.34
CA SER A 283 14.65 -20.95 21.00
C SER A 283 14.49 -22.42 21.39
N THR A 284 14.68 -23.33 20.45
CA THR A 284 14.63 -24.79 20.68
C THR A 284 16.00 -25.40 20.95
N ALA A 285 17.07 -24.71 20.55
CA ALA A 285 18.46 -25.17 20.69
C ALA A 285 19.26 -24.36 21.73
N GLY A 286 18.74 -23.22 22.20
CA GLY A 286 19.45 -22.34 23.15
C GLY A 286 20.81 -21.88 22.59
N ASP A 287 21.82 -21.80 23.46
CA ASP A 287 23.14 -21.28 23.10
C ASP A 287 23.94 -22.16 22.10
N THR A 288 23.49 -23.39 21.79
CA THR A 288 24.12 -24.19 20.72
C THR A 288 23.83 -23.62 19.32
N SER A 289 22.81 -22.76 19.20
CA SER A 289 22.47 -22.02 17.99
C SER A 289 22.20 -20.56 18.36
N PRO A 290 23.24 -19.73 18.54
CA PRO A 290 23.06 -18.38 19.03
C PRO A 290 22.26 -17.56 18.00
N PRO A 291 21.16 -16.90 18.43
CA PRO A 291 20.33 -16.12 17.52
C PRO A 291 21.08 -14.87 17.05
N ARG A 292 20.72 -14.32 15.88
CA ARG A 292 21.23 -13.01 15.43
C ARG A 292 20.07 -12.05 15.29
N ILE A 293 19.73 -11.36 16.38
CA ILE A 293 18.57 -10.48 16.44
C ILE A 293 19.03 -9.03 16.46
N LYS A 294 18.43 -8.20 15.60
CA LYS A 294 18.55 -6.73 15.64
C LYS A 294 17.16 -6.13 15.57
N TYR A 295 16.84 -5.26 16.53
CA TYR A 295 15.60 -4.50 16.50
C TYR A 295 15.88 -3.00 16.45
N THR A 296 14.98 -2.28 15.77
CA THR A 296 14.96 -0.83 15.71
C THR A 296 13.53 -0.33 15.71
N PHE A 297 13.25 0.73 16.45
CA PHE A 297 11.99 1.47 16.39
C PHE A 297 12.22 2.91 16.82
N PHE A 298 11.24 3.78 16.59
CA PHE A 298 11.27 5.17 17.02
C PHE A 298 10.24 5.40 18.12
N LEU A 299 10.64 6.14 19.15
CA LEU A 299 9.81 6.41 20.30
C LEU A 299 9.69 7.92 20.54
N PRO A 300 8.50 8.46 20.82
CA PRO A 300 8.34 9.85 21.24
C PRO A 300 9.24 10.19 22.44
N ARG A 301 9.81 11.39 22.47
CA ARG A 301 10.84 11.76 23.46
C ARG A 301 10.32 11.80 24.89
N ASP A 302 9.04 12.08 25.06
CA ASP A 302 8.30 12.15 26.32
C ASP A 302 8.02 10.78 26.94
N VAL A 303 8.03 9.70 26.15
CA VAL A 303 7.76 8.35 26.66
C VAL A 303 9.02 7.78 27.33
N PRO A 304 8.99 7.37 28.61
CA PRO A 304 10.14 6.74 29.26
C PRO A 304 10.39 5.34 28.69
N PHE A 305 11.66 4.95 28.57
CA PHE A 305 12.03 3.61 28.08
C PHE A 305 13.34 3.14 28.71
N SER A 306 13.29 1.97 29.34
CA SER A 306 14.46 1.28 29.91
C SER A 306 14.80 0.08 29.04
N LYS A 307 16.04 -0.02 28.58
CA LYS A 307 16.49 -1.19 27.82
C LYS A 307 16.56 -2.41 28.76
N PRO A 308 16.01 -3.58 28.34
CA PRO A 308 16.16 -4.81 29.11
C PRO A 308 17.65 -5.18 29.19
N GLY A 309 18.15 -5.42 30.42
CA GLY A 309 19.54 -5.78 30.71
C GLY A 309 20.47 -4.66 31.18
N THR A 310 19.98 -3.42 31.30
CA THR A 310 20.71 -2.31 31.96
C THR A 310 20.19 -2.08 33.38
N GLU A 311 20.48 -3.01 34.30
CA GLU A 311 20.49 -2.64 35.71
C GLU A 311 21.70 -1.73 35.96
N SER A 312 21.42 -0.59 36.58
CA SER A 312 22.38 0.42 36.99
C SER A 312 23.49 -0.15 37.87
N ARG A 313 24.65 -0.43 37.28
CA ARG A 313 25.94 -0.38 37.97
C ARG A 313 26.86 0.55 37.20
N ILE A 314 26.84 1.83 37.57
CA ILE A 314 27.90 2.77 37.26
C ILE A 314 29.11 2.30 38.07
N SER A 315 29.91 1.41 37.48
CA SER A 315 31.24 1.11 38.00
C SER A 315 32.21 2.11 37.36
N PRO A 316 32.99 2.88 38.13
CA PRO A 316 33.84 3.96 37.60
C PRO A 316 35.04 3.46 36.78
N HIS A 317 35.16 2.16 36.51
CA HIS A 317 36.23 1.55 35.70
C HIS A 317 35.65 0.67 34.59
N VAL A 318 34.76 1.23 33.77
CA VAL A 318 34.42 0.65 32.46
C VAL A 318 35.19 1.45 31.43
N ILE A 319 36.20 0.82 30.83
CA ILE A 319 36.65 1.20 29.49
C ILE A 319 35.39 1.08 28.61
N LEU A 320 34.84 2.23 28.23
CA LEU A 320 33.76 2.33 27.25
C LEU A 320 34.14 1.42 26.06
N PRO A 321 33.27 0.52 25.58
CA PRO A 321 33.50 -0.08 24.28
C PRO A 321 33.51 1.09 23.29
N PHE A 322 34.71 1.38 22.82
CA PHE A 322 35.03 2.30 21.74
C PHE A 322 33.98 2.21 20.62
N GLY A 323 33.64 3.36 20.06
CA GLY A 323 32.63 3.57 19.03
C GLY A 323 32.48 2.41 18.06
N GLY A 324 31.40 1.65 18.22
CA GLY A 324 31.01 0.63 17.27
C GLY A 324 30.51 1.30 15.99
N ALA A 325 30.99 0.83 14.85
CA ALA A 325 30.47 1.29 13.57
C ALA A 325 29.02 0.81 13.38
N ASP A 326 28.13 1.70 12.93
CA ASP A 326 26.73 1.38 12.61
C ASP A 326 26.44 1.68 11.14
N TRP A 327 25.44 0.98 10.62
CA TRP A 327 24.94 1.22 9.26
C TRP A 327 24.16 2.52 9.23
N VAL A 328 24.73 3.53 8.61
CA VAL A 328 24.10 4.81 8.32
C VAL A 328 23.36 4.69 6.98
N LEU A 329 22.08 5.08 7.00
CA LEU A 329 21.17 4.98 5.87
C LEU A 329 20.97 6.36 5.28
N GLY A 330 21.17 6.48 3.96
CA GLY A 330 20.76 7.67 3.23
C GLY A 330 19.27 7.69 2.91
N GLU A 331 18.85 8.81 2.32
CA GLU A 331 17.50 8.96 1.78
C GLU A 331 17.27 8.00 0.61
N TRP A 332 16.00 7.60 0.46
CA TRP A 332 15.59 6.80 -0.70
C TRP A 332 15.56 7.67 -1.95
N SER A 333 16.17 7.16 -3.02
CA SER A 333 16.11 7.72 -4.37
C SER A 333 14.67 7.79 -4.85
N GLU A 334 14.45 8.60 -5.88
CA GLU A 334 13.24 8.49 -6.68
C GLU A 334 13.05 7.06 -7.21
N CYS A 335 11.79 6.70 -7.46
CA CYS A 335 11.46 5.37 -7.94
C CYS A 335 12.04 5.17 -9.35
N SER A 336 12.64 4.00 -9.61
CA SER A 336 13.24 3.68 -10.92
C SER A 336 12.26 3.76 -12.09
N LYS A 337 10.95 3.73 -11.79
CA LYS A 337 9.89 3.93 -12.75
C LYS A 337 8.88 4.91 -12.17
N SER A 338 8.36 5.78 -13.02
CA SER A 338 7.27 6.70 -12.67
C SER A 338 5.92 6.00 -12.48
N CYS A 339 5.78 4.78 -13.00
CA CYS A 339 4.58 3.95 -12.87
C CYS A 339 4.92 2.45 -12.89
N GLY A 340 3.99 1.63 -12.39
CA GLY A 340 4.13 0.18 -12.29
C GLY A 340 5.18 -0.26 -11.26
N ALA A 341 5.55 -1.54 -11.29
CA ALA A 341 6.54 -2.08 -10.37
C ALA A 341 7.95 -1.54 -10.69
N GLY A 342 8.44 -0.66 -9.82
CA GLY A 342 9.78 -0.08 -9.81
C GLY A 342 10.55 -0.40 -8.53
N TRP A 343 11.78 0.10 -8.47
CA TRP A 343 12.69 -0.07 -7.35
C TRP A 343 13.27 1.27 -6.93
N SER A 344 13.32 1.54 -5.64
CA SER A 344 13.98 2.72 -5.08
C SER A 344 15.24 2.26 -4.36
N ARG A 345 16.33 3.04 -4.48
CA ARG A 345 17.64 2.73 -3.93
C ARG A 345 18.04 3.74 -2.86
N ARG A 346 18.83 3.35 -1.87
CA ARG A 346 19.43 4.30 -0.91
C ARG A 346 20.88 3.97 -0.66
N SER A 347 21.66 4.93 -0.17
CA SER A 347 23.00 4.62 0.35
C SER A 347 22.89 3.86 1.67
N VAL A 348 23.77 2.89 1.84
CA VAL A 348 23.92 2.08 3.05
C VAL A 348 25.41 1.99 3.32
N GLU A 349 25.89 2.88 4.18
CA GLU A 349 27.31 3.07 4.48
C GLU A 349 27.57 2.69 5.93
N CYS A 350 28.66 1.98 6.16
CA CYS A 350 29.12 1.70 7.51
C CYS A 350 29.95 2.88 7.99
N ARG A 351 29.58 3.50 9.12
CA ARG A 351 30.32 4.62 9.70
C ARG A 351 30.63 4.39 11.16
N ASP A 352 31.81 4.80 11.60
CA ASP A 352 32.25 4.74 13.00
C ASP A 352 31.61 5.84 13.87
N GLY A 353 31.97 5.86 15.16
CA GLY A 353 31.48 6.85 16.12
C GLY A 353 31.86 8.31 15.82
N GLU A 354 32.84 8.54 14.94
CA GLU A 354 33.27 9.87 14.46
C GLU A 354 32.66 10.23 13.10
N GLY A 355 31.88 9.32 12.51
CA GLY A 355 31.19 9.51 11.24
C GLY A 355 32.03 9.19 9.99
N SER A 356 33.22 8.63 10.17
CA SER A 356 34.11 8.21 9.09
C SER A 356 33.70 6.83 8.56
N LEU A 357 34.00 6.55 7.29
CA LEU A 357 33.71 5.24 6.69
C LEU A 357 34.47 4.13 7.43
N SER A 358 33.74 3.11 7.84
CA SER A 358 34.27 1.98 8.58
C SER A 358 33.91 0.67 7.88
N TYR A 359 34.65 -0.39 8.19
CA TYR A 359 34.36 -1.77 7.73
C TYR A 359 33.99 -2.69 8.89
N LEU A 360 33.87 -2.14 10.10
CA LEU A 360 33.58 -2.90 11.32
C LEU A 360 32.09 -3.26 11.46
N CYS A 361 31.21 -2.72 10.59
CA CYS A 361 29.82 -3.12 10.57
C CYS A 361 29.69 -4.53 10.00
N ASP A 362 28.90 -5.34 10.67
CA ASP A 362 28.55 -6.68 10.23
C ASP A 362 27.86 -6.62 8.84
N ALA A 363 28.54 -7.15 7.82
CA ALA A 363 28.09 -7.20 6.44
C ALA A 363 26.76 -7.96 6.27
N ASP A 364 26.48 -8.94 7.13
CA ASP A 364 25.23 -9.70 7.09
C ASP A 364 24.03 -8.90 7.64
N LEU A 365 24.32 -7.88 8.45
CA LEU A 365 23.33 -6.93 8.98
C LEU A 365 23.15 -5.70 8.09
N ARG A 366 23.85 -5.64 6.94
CA ARG A 366 23.70 -4.56 5.95
C ARG A 366 22.23 -4.43 5.55
N PRO A 367 21.56 -3.32 5.89
CA PRO A 367 20.16 -3.14 5.54
C PRO A 367 19.96 -3.16 4.02
N ALA A 368 18.78 -3.58 3.57
CA ALA A 368 18.44 -3.52 2.16
C ALA A 368 18.61 -2.09 1.63
N ASP A 369 19.39 -1.99 0.55
CA ASP A 369 19.63 -0.78 -0.22
C ASP A 369 18.65 -0.64 -1.39
N ILE A 370 17.76 -1.63 -1.59
CA ILE A 370 16.68 -1.64 -2.57
C ILE A 370 15.35 -1.96 -1.89
N ARG A 371 14.29 -1.23 -2.26
CA ARG A 371 12.90 -1.56 -1.93
C ARG A 371 11.99 -1.45 -3.16
N PRO A 372 10.90 -2.24 -3.24
CA PRO A 372 9.89 -2.02 -4.26
C PRO A 372 9.24 -0.64 -4.08
N CYS A 373 8.91 0.00 -5.20
CA CYS A 373 8.17 1.26 -5.26
C CYS A 373 7.31 1.29 -6.52
N GLY A 374 6.43 2.28 -6.63
CA GLY A 374 5.54 2.44 -7.78
C GLY A 374 4.18 1.79 -7.54
N ASP A 375 3.34 2.49 -6.79
CA ASP A 375 1.96 2.10 -6.52
C ASP A 375 0.99 2.61 -7.61
N LEU A 376 1.49 3.36 -8.58
CA LEU A 376 0.70 3.97 -9.64
C LEU A 376 0.60 3.06 -10.86
N PRO A 377 -0.61 2.72 -11.36
CA PRO A 377 -0.74 1.98 -12.59
C PRO A 377 -0.13 2.75 -13.76
N CYS A 378 0.55 2.04 -14.67
CA CYS A 378 1.07 2.70 -15.87
C CYS A 378 -0.05 3.13 -16.80
N PRO A 379 0.14 4.26 -17.53
CA PRO A 379 -0.73 4.62 -18.62
C PRO A 379 -0.90 3.46 -19.59
N MET A 380 -2.14 3.25 -20.00
CA MET A 380 -2.51 2.15 -20.88
C MET A 380 -3.26 2.67 -22.09
N TRP A 381 -3.08 1.96 -23.20
CA TRP A 381 -3.86 2.21 -24.40
C TRP A 381 -5.30 1.78 -24.17
N GLN A 382 -6.22 2.68 -24.49
CA GLN A 382 -7.64 2.39 -24.50
C GLN A 382 -8.25 2.71 -25.86
N MET A 383 -9.21 1.89 -26.27
CA MET A 383 -9.94 2.12 -27.52
C MET A 383 -10.98 3.22 -27.30
N GLY A 384 -10.78 4.36 -27.95
CA GLY A 384 -11.68 5.51 -27.98
C GLY A 384 -12.95 5.25 -28.80
N PRO A 385 -13.74 6.30 -29.07
CA PRO A 385 -14.94 6.19 -29.89
C PRO A 385 -14.59 5.89 -31.35
N TRP A 386 -15.60 5.39 -32.07
CA TRP A 386 -15.56 5.29 -33.52
C TRP A 386 -15.56 6.68 -34.15
N SER A 387 -14.83 6.83 -35.26
CA SER A 387 -14.98 7.96 -36.16
C SER A 387 -16.40 8.01 -36.75
N ALA A 388 -16.75 9.17 -37.32
CA ALA A 388 -17.85 9.23 -38.26
C ALA A 388 -17.67 8.19 -39.37
N CYS A 389 -18.78 7.68 -39.90
CA CYS A 389 -18.73 6.80 -41.06
C CYS A 389 -18.16 7.55 -42.26
N SER A 390 -17.31 6.89 -43.05
CA SER A 390 -16.75 7.49 -44.27
C SER A 390 -17.81 7.83 -45.32
N ARG A 391 -19.03 7.31 -45.17
CA ARG A 391 -20.19 7.61 -46.01
C ARG A 391 -21.42 7.90 -45.14
N THR A 392 -22.24 8.83 -45.60
CA THR A 392 -23.50 9.25 -44.95
C THR A 392 -24.71 8.41 -45.41
N CYS A 393 -24.60 7.70 -46.54
CA CYS A 393 -25.53 6.67 -47.01
C CYS A 393 -24.77 5.46 -47.59
N GLY A 394 -25.42 4.30 -47.66
CA GLY A 394 -24.83 3.04 -48.10
C GLY A 394 -23.79 2.48 -47.12
N VAL A 395 -23.06 1.44 -47.54
CA VAL A 395 -22.00 0.82 -46.74
C VAL A 395 -20.75 1.70 -46.76
N GLY A 396 -20.34 2.20 -45.60
CA GLY A 396 -19.10 2.92 -45.36
C GLY A 396 -18.21 2.21 -44.34
N GLN A 397 -17.09 2.85 -44.00
CA GLN A 397 -16.13 2.36 -43.02
C GLN A 397 -15.89 3.42 -41.95
N ARG A 398 -15.76 2.98 -40.70
CA ARG A 398 -15.36 3.80 -39.55
C ARG A 398 -14.15 3.18 -38.89
N HIS A 399 -13.31 4.01 -38.30
CA HIS A 399 -12.12 3.58 -37.59
C HIS A 399 -12.20 3.94 -36.12
N ARG A 400 -11.70 3.07 -35.24
CA ARG A 400 -11.68 3.32 -33.79
C ARG A 400 -10.34 3.94 -33.40
N THR A 401 -10.40 5.12 -32.78
CA THR A 401 -9.17 5.78 -32.30
C THR A 401 -8.60 5.05 -31.09
N VAL A 402 -7.28 5.04 -30.96
CA VAL A 402 -6.59 4.45 -29.82
C VAL A 402 -5.89 5.59 -29.09
N VAL A 403 -6.22 5.77 -27.81
CA VAL A 403 -5.71 6.88 -27.00
C VAL A 403 -4.93 6.36 -25.81
N CYS A 404 -3.83 7.05 -25.50
CA CYS A 404 -3.07 6.79 -24.29
C CYS A 404 -3.78 7.47 -23.12
N MET A 405 -4.12 6.72 -22.08
CA MET A 405 -4.73 7.27 -20.87
C MET A 405 -3.92 6.88 -19.64
N ASP A 406 -3.75 7.79 -18.69
CA ASP A 406 -3.19 7.47 -17.38
C ASP A 406 -4.21 6.78 -16.47
N TYR A 407 -3.74 6.37 -15.29
CA TYR A 407 -4.55 5.72 -14.26
C TYR A 407 -5.65 6.62 -13.66
N THR A 408 -5.59 7.93 -13.90
CA THR A 408 -6.68 8.85 -13.52
C THR A 408 -7.73 8.95 -14.63
N GLY A 409 -7.47 8.40 -15.81
CA GLY A 409 -8.31 8.51 -17.02
C GLY A 409 -7.99 9.73 -17.88
N LYS A 410 -6.92 10.49 -17.56
CA LYS A 410 -6.49 11.65 -18.34
C LYS A 410 -5.84 11.17 -19.62
N VAL A 411 -6.27 11.74 -20.76
CA VAL A 411 -5.63 11.46 -22.04
C VAL A 411 -4.23 12.08 -22.03
N LEU A 412 -3.22 11.25 -22.28
CA LEU A 412 -1.83 11.63 -22.37
C LEU A 412 -1.35 11.60 -23.83
N GLU A 413 -0.18 12.17 -24.05
CA GLU A 413 0.55 12.03 -25.31
C GLU A 413 0.87 10.55 -25.60
N HIS A 414 0.90 10.19 -26.88
CA HIS A 414 1.05 8.80 -27.34
C HIS A 414 2.32 8.13 -26.80
N GLU A 415 3.39 8.89 -26.60
CA GLU A 415 4.70 8.43 -26.12
C GLU A 415 4.70 8.01 -24.64
N LYS A 416 3.67 8.41 -23.87
CA LYS A 416 3.55 8.05 -22.45
C LYS A 416 3.02 6.63 -22.23
N CYS A 417 2.46 6.01 -23.27
CA CYS A 417 2.02 4.61 -23.24
C CYS A 417 3.03 3.72 -23.97
N ASN A 418 3.16 2.47 -23.52
CA ASN A 418 4.09 1.52 -24.14
C ASN A 418 3.65 1.20 -25.60
N PRO A 419 4.46 1.51 -26.62
CA PRO A 419 4.11 1.32 -28.02
C PRO A 419 3.87 -0.15 -28.40
N ASP A 420 4.57 -1.09 -27.76
CA ASP A 420 4.45 -2.54 -28.04
C ASP A 420 3.07 -3.10 -27.64
N LYS A 421 2.35 -2.38 -26.76
CA LYS A 421 1.02 -2.75 -26.30
C LYS A 421 -0.09 -1.96 -26.99
N ARG A 422 0.24 -1.19 -28.03
CA ARG A 422 -0.75 -0.40 -28.77
C ARG A 422 -1.66 -1.35 -29.56
N PRO A 423 -2.98 -1.35 -29.29
CA PRO A 423 -3.93 -2.07 -30.13
C PRO A 423 -3.85 -1.60 -31.58
N GLU A 424 -4.01 -2.54 -32.52
CA GLU A 424 -4.17 -2.19 -33.92
C GLU A 424 -5.42 -1.34 -34.14
N VAL A 425 -5.38 -0.46 -35.13
CA VAL A 425 -6.52 0.38 -35.48
C VAL A 425 -7.63 -0.52 -36.02
N VAL A 426 -8.71 -0.64 -35.27
CA VAL A 426 -9.86 -1.45 -35.68
C VAL A 426 -10.69 -0.65 -36.68
N VAL A 427 -10.89 -1.21 -37.87
CA VAL A 427 -11.80 -0.70 -38.90
C VAL A 427 -13.05 -1.57 -38.89
N ALA A 428 -14.23 -0.94 -38.89
CA ALA A 428 -15.50 -1.64 -39.00
C ALA A 428 -16.38 -0.98 -40.06
N GLU A 429 -17.21 -1.79 -40.70
CA GLU A 429 -18.27 -1.28 -41.57
C GLU A 429 -19.30 -0.50 -40.77
N CYS A 430 -19.87 0.51 -41.39
CA CYS A 430 -20.94 1.33 -40.86
C CYS A 430 -21.95 1.62 -41.96
N PHE A 431 -23.21 1.71 -41.56
CA PHE A 431 -24.33 1.96 -42.46
C PHE A 431 -25.32 2.86 -41.72
N TYR A 432 -25.65 4.00 -42.30
CA TYR A 432 -26.62 4.93 -41.73
C TYR A 432 -28.01 4.77 -42.36
N GLN A 433 -28.09 4.74 -43.69
CA GLN A 433 -29.31 4.57 -44.47
C GLN A 433 -28.97 4.17 -45.90
N ASP A 434 -29.93 3.65 -46.67
CA ASP A 434 -29.72 3.37 -48.10
C ASP A 434 -29.47 4.67 -48.88
N CYS A 435 -28.61 4.58 -49.90
CA CYS A 435 -28.59 5.54 -51.00
C CYS A 435 -29.59 5.03 -52.06
#